data_AF-A0A3D5SDG7-F1
#
_entry.id   AF-A0A3D5SDG7-F1
#
_cell.length_a   1.000
_cell.length_b   1.000
_cell.length_c   1.000
_cell.angle_alpha   90.00
_cell.angle_beta   90.00
_cell.angle_gamma   90.00
#
_symmetry.space_group_name_H-M   'P 1'
#
loop_
_entity.id
_entity.type
_entity.pdbx_description
1 polymer ?
#
loop_
_entity_poly.entity_id
_entity_poly.type
_entity_poly.pdbx_seq_one_letter_code
_entity_poly.pdbx_strand_id
1 'polypeptide(L)'
;MTDPSLLSSIESRFDFCLITPDFIAQDKQGGIELLAGIRNRLCHHIYLFIPLSDTVSTIEGWTEKDLFSLGLKRLAQFNSTESSLEEENNTAPILNCFAYQIENYIKKRDWNNSRFWANPEQFDKSWW
;
A
#
# COMPACT_ATOMS: atom_id res chain seq x y z
N MET A 1 9.30 12.32 15.16
CA MET A 1 8.52 11.12 15.50
C MET A 1 7.07 11.50 15.55
N THR A 2 6.24 10.92 14.70
CA THR A 2 4.79 11.16 14.69
C THR A 2 4.15 10.18 15.66
N ASP A 3 3.43 10.69 16.65
CA ASP A 3 2.72 9.88 17.64
C ASP A 3 1.53 9.17 16.96
N PRO A 4 1.48 7.82 16.91
CA PRO A 4 0.35 7.08 16.35
C PRO A 4 -0.99 7.41 17.00
N SER A 5 -0.98 7.92 18.24
CA SER A 5 -2.18 8.38 18.95
C SER A 5 -2.89 9.55 18.25
N LEU A 6 -2.17 10.34 17.44
CA LEU A 6 -2.78 11.41 16.64
C LEU A 6 -3.78 10.84 15.65
N LEU A 7 -3.48 9.67 15.07
CA LEU A 7 -4.40 9.04 14.14
C LEU A 7 -5.62 8.49 14.84
N SER A 8 -5.62 8.13 16.12
CA SER A 8 -6.83 7.57 16.76
C SER A 8 -7.92 8.61 17.02
N SER A 9 -7.52 9.87 17.22
CA SER A 9 -8.43 11.00 17.47
C SER A 9 -9.23 11.48 16.24
N ILE A 10 -8.80 11.11 15.04
CA ILE A 10 -9.46 11.53 13.80
C ILE A 10 -10.74 10.72 13.61
N GLU A 11 -11.90 11.37 13.53
CA GLU A 11 -13.19 10.68 13.35
C GLU A 11 -13.66 10.63 11.88
N SER A 12 -13.21 11.59 11.06
CA SER A 12 -13.59 11.68 9.65
C SER A 12 -12.72 10.81 8.75
N ARG A 13 -13.33 10.32 7.66
CA ARG A 13 -12.59 9.72 6.53
C ARG A 13 -12.09 10.80 5.59
N PHE A 14 -10.97 10.52 4.94
CA PHE A 14 -10.40 11.32 3.87
C PHE A 14 -10.49 10.57 2.54
N ASP A 15 -10.70 11.30 1.47
CA ASP A 15 -10.77 10.73 0.12
C ASP A 15 -9.40 10.24 -0.38
N PHE A 16 -8.32 10.81 0.15
CA PHE A 16 -6.95 10.58 -0.32
C PHE A 16 -5.92 10.75 0.80
N CYS A 17 -4.87 9.92 0.78
CA CYS A 17 -3.74 9.99 1.71
C CYS A 17 -2.42 9.82 0.97
N LEU A 18 -1.48 10.72 1.21
CA LEU A 18 -0.11 10.66 0.71
C LEU A 18 0.86 10.44 1.89
N ILE A 19 1.66 9.39 1.80
CA ILE A 19 2.50 8.90 2.89
C ILE A 19 3.97 8.93 2.45
N THR A 20 4.82 9.50 3.30
CA THR A 20 6.26 9.59 3.11
C THR A 20 7.02 8.53 3.93
N PRO A 21 8.28 8.23 3.59
CA PRO A 21 9.10 7.23 4.27
C PRO A 21 9.16 7.39 5.79
N ASP A 22 9.38 8.61 6.27
CA ASP A 22 9.57 8.92 7.69
C ASP A 22 8.37 8.52 8.56
N PHE A 23 7.19 8.46 7.95
CA PHE A 23 5.96 8.10 8.65
C PHE A 23 5.89 6.62 9.02
N ILE A 24 6.63 5.76 8.31
CA ILE A 24 6.66 4.30 8.50
C ILE A 24 8.05 3.77 8.92
N ALA A 25 8.99 4.67 9.21
CA ALA A 25 10.39 4.36 9.42
C ALA A 25 10.79 3.94 10.85
N GLN A 26 9.88 4.02 11.83
CA GLN A 26 10.21 3.73 13.24
C GLN A 26 10.57 2.26 13.45
N ASP A 27 9.62 1.37 13.21
CA ASP A 27 9.79 -0.07 13.21
C ASP A 27 8.81 -0.68 12.19
N LYS A 28 9.17 -1.83 11.60
CA LYS A 28 8.36 -2.45 10.54
C LYS A 28 6.96 -2.80 11.02
N GLN A 29 6.81 -3.32 12.23
CA GLN A 29 5.52 -3.76 12.76
C GLN A 29 4.60 -2.56 12.97
N GLY A 30 5.10 -1.50 13.62
CA GLY A 30 4.38 -0.25 13.80
C GLY A 30 4.00 0.40 12.47
N GLY A 31 4.90 0.41 11.48
CA GLY A 31 4.59 0.93 10.15
C GLY A 31 3.51 0.12 9.40
N ILE A 32 3.50 -1.21 9.56
CA ILE A 32 2.44 -2.10 9.04
C ILE A 32 1.10 -1.76 9.70
N GLU A 33 1.07 -1.65 11.03
CA GLU A 33 -0.14 -1.32 11.79
C GLU A 33 -0.69 0.05 11.41
N LEU A 34 0.19 1.02 11.21
CA LEU A 34 -0.15 2.38 10.80
C LEU A 34 -0.78 2.42 9.41
N LEU A 35 -0.14 1.77 8.42
CA LEU A 35 -0.67 1.67 7.06
C LEU A 35 -2.01 0.92 7.02
N ALA A 36 -2.12 -0.18 7.74
CA ALA A 36 -3.35 -0.95 7.84
C ALA A 36 -4.47 -0.13 8.52
N GLY A 37 -4.13 0.63 9.57
CA GLY A 37 -5.05 1.53 10.27
C GLY A 37 -5.57 2.64 9.36
N ILE A 38 -4.69 3.32 8.61
CA ILE A 38 -5.08 4.33 7.63
C ILE A 38 -6.01 3.72 6.57
N ARG A 39 -5.61 2.59 5.98
CA ARG A 39 -6.38 1.89 4.95
C ARG A 39 -7.79 1.49 5.40
N ASN A 40 -7.91 0.95 6.61
CA ASN A 40 -9.17 0.41 7.09
C ASN A 40 -10.11 1.53 7.61
N ARG A 41 -9.53 2.56 8.26
CA ARG A 41 -10.31 3.54 9.02
C ARG A 41 -10.40 4.91 8.37
N LEU A 42 -9.32 5.36 7.73
CA LEU A 42 -9.16 6.77 7.37
C LEU A 42 -9.26 7.04 5.87
N CYS A 43 -8.79 6.14 5.00
CA CYS A 43 -8.70 6.45 3.58
C CYS A 43 -8.79 5.23 2.66
N HIS A 44 -9.50 5.40 1.54
CA HIS A 44 -9.66 4.38 0.49
C HIS A 44 -8.65 4.52 -0.66
N HIS A 45 -8.00 5.68 -0.79
CA HIS A 45 -6.94 5.94 -1.76
C HIS A 45 -5.65 6.35 -1.07
N ILE A 46 -4.67 5.44 -1.03
CA ILE A 46 -3.37 5.70 -0.41
C ILE A 46 -2.31 5.71 -1.49
N TYR A 47 -1.39 6.67 -1.41
CA TYR A 47 -0.16 6.71 -2.18
C TYR A 47 1.02 6.77 -1.21
N LEU A 48 1.83 5.72 -1.22
CA LEU A 48 3.02 5.58 -0.41
C LEU A 48 4.25 5.77 -1.30
N PHE A 49 5.08 6.74 -0.94
CA PHE A 49 6.40 6.92 -1.52
C PHE A 49 7.43 6.29 -0.59
N ILE A 50 8.17 5.31 -1.11
CA ILE A 50 9.13 4.55 -0.33
C ILE A 50 10.38 4.23 -1.16
N PRO A 51 11.58 4.58 -0.67
CA PRO A 51 12.83 4.18 -1.28
C PRO A 51 13.06 2.67 -1.07
N LEU A 52 13.00 1.90 -2.15
CA LEU A 52 13.23 0.46 -2.16
C LEU A 52 14.03 0.07 -3.41
N SER A 53 15.02 -0.81 -3.24
CA SER A 53 15.69 -1.49 -4.35
C SER A 53 15.77 -2.99 -4.08
N ASP A 54 16.01 -3.78 -5.13
CA ASP A 54 16.09 -5.25 -5.04
C ASP A 54 17.22 -5.73 -4.10
N THR A 55 18.25 -4.89 -3.91
CA THR A 55 19.45 -5.22 -3.13
C THR A 55 19.53 -4.47 -1.80
N VAL A 56 18.96 -3.27 -1.71
CA VAL A 56 19.04 -2.40 -0.53
C VAL A 56 17.71 -1.69 -0.29
N SER A 57 17.13 -1.89 0.90
CA SER A 57 16.08 -1.01 1.42
C SER A 57 16.70 0.01 2.36
N THR A 58 16.40 1.30 2.16
CA THR A 58 16.81 2.35 3.12
C THR A 58 15.87 2.47 4.31
N ILE A 59 14.69 1.82 4.25
CA ILE A 59 13.85 1.64 5.43
C ILE A 59 14.03 0.22 5.93
N GLU A 60 14.59 0.07 7.12
CA GLU A 60 15.00 -1.22 7.66
C GLU A 60 13.86 -2.25 7.65
N GLY A 61 14.14 -3.44 7.09
CA GLY A 61 13.22 -4.58 7.09
C GLY A 61 12.05 -4.53 6.09
N TRP A 62 11.81 -3.41 5.42
CA TRP A 62 10.76 -3.30 4.41
C TRP A 62 11.18 -3.95 3.08
N THR A 63 10.25 -4.70 2.49
CA THR A 63 10.38 -5.29 1.15
C THR A 63 9.11 -5.00 0.34
N GLU A 64 9.19 -5.11 -0.98
CA GLU A 64 8.00 -4.98 -1.83
C GLU A 64 6.90 -6.00 -1.47
N LYS A 65 7.30 -7.19 -1.02
CA LYS A 65 6.36 -8.26 -0.60
C LYS A 65 5.47 -7.82 0.55
N ASP A 66 6.01 -7.02 1.47
CA ASP A 66 5.23 -6.47 2.59
C ASP A 66 4.18 -5.47 2.10
N LEU A 67 4.53 -4.66 1.09
CA LEU A 67 3.58 -3.71 0.49
C LEU A 67 2.50 -4.45 -0.32
N PHE A 68 2.86 -5.50 -1.05
CA PHE A 68 1.90 -6.35 -1.75
C PHE A 68 0.96 -7.09 -0.79
N SER A 69 1.46 -7.58 0.35
CA SER A 69 0.63 -8.26 1.36
C SER A 69 -0.36 -7.31 2.03
N LEU A 70 -0.01 -6.03 2.15
CA LEU A 70 -0.91 -4.95 2.57
C LEU A 70 -1.93 -4.53 1.49
N GLY A 71 -1.84 -5.11 0.29
CA GLY A 71 -2.74 -4.86 -0.84
C GLY A 71 -2.37 -3.63 -1.67
N LEU A 72 -1.21 -3.02 -1.43
CA LEU A 72 -0.71 -1.95 -2.29
C LEU A 72 -0.19 -2.53 -3.61
N LYS A 73 -0.27 -1.73 -4.67
CA LYS A 73 0.26 -2.04 -6.00
C LYS A 73 1.30 -1.00 -6.38
N ARG A 74 2.43 -1.41 -6.95
CA ARG A 74 3.42 -0.48 -7.49
C ARG A 74 2.82 0.26 -8.69
N LEU A 75 2.83 1.59 -8.64
CA LEU A 75 2.33 2.46 -9.71
C LEU A 75 3.45 3.06 -10.55
N ALA A 76 4.53 3.50 -9.89
CA ALA A 76 5.62 4.19 -10.55
C ALA A 76 6.93 3.97 -9.79
N GLN A 77 8.02 4.23 -10.51
CA GLN A 77 9.38 4.17 -10.00
C GLN A 77 10.12 5.42 -10.49
N PHE A 78 10.84 6.08 -9.59
CA PHE A 78 11.57 7.32 -9.83
C PHE A 78 13.04 7.08 -9.53
N ASN A 79 13.86 7.14 -10.56
CA ASN A 79 15.30 7.06 -10.42
C ASN A 79 15.81 8.44 -10.01
N SER A 80 16.60 8.52 -8.93
CA SER A 80 17.30 9.76 -8.61
C SER A 80 18.36 10.02 -9.68
N THR A 81 18.31 11.17 -10.34
CA THR A 81 19.32 11.62 -11.30
C THR A 81 20.51 12.30 -10.60
N GLU A 82 20.41 12.54 -9.30
CA GLU A 82 21.35 13.29 -8.49
C GLU A 82 22.30 12.33 -7.76
N SER A 83 23.52 12.17 -8.28
CA SER A 83 24.66 11.49 -7.66
C SER A 83 25.29 12.32 -6.53
N SER A 84 24.48 12.91 -5.64
CA SER A 84 24.97 13.85 -4.61
C SER A 84 24.98 13.28 -3.19
N LEU A 85 24.80 11.97 -3.03
CA LEU A 85 25.17 11.28 -1.79
C LEU A 85 26.37 10.37 -2.07
N GLU A 86 27.54 10.94 -1.78
CA GLU A 86 28.80 10.22 -1.59
C GLU A 86 28.63 9.26 -0.40
N GLU A 87 28.08 8.09 -0.64
CA GLU A 87 28.20 6.95 0.28
C GLU A 87 28.85 5.81 -0.49
N GLU A 88 29.83 5.15 0.15
CA GLU A 88 30.84 4.23 -0.41
C GLU A 88 30.28 2.99 -1.16
N ASN A 89 28.97 2.89 -1.36
CA ASN A 89 28.30 1.85 -2.12
C ASN A 89 27.35 2.48 -3.16
N ASN A 90 27.85 2.57 -4.38
CA ASN A 90 27.39 3.35 -5.54
C ASN A 90 25.98 3.00 -6.09
N THR A 91 24.93 2.96 -5.27
CA THR A 91 23.55 2.71 -5.70
C THR A 91 22.60 3.61 -4.91
N ALA A 92 22.24 4.75 -5.50
CA ALA A 92 21.17 5.59 -4.97
C ALA A 92 19.87 4.76 -4.91
N PRO A 93 19.14 4.80 -3.78
CA PRO A 93 17.91 4.03 -3.64
C PRO A 93 16.85 4.55 -4.62
N ILE A 94 16.14 3.62 -5.26
CA ILE A 94 15.08 3.98 -6.20
C ILE A 94 13.82 4.34 -5.41
N LEU A 95 13.23 5.49 -5.67
CA LEU A 95 11.99 5.90 -5.03
C LEU A 95 10.80 5.24 -5.74
N ASN A 96 10.04 4.43 -5.02
CA ASN A 96 8.87 3.75 -5.56
C ASN A 96 7.59 4.40 -5.05
N CYS A 97 6.60 4.48 -5.92
CA CYS A 97 5.23 4.87 -5.55
C CYS A 97 4.35 3.62 -5.58
N PHE A 98 3.80 3.28 -4.41
CA PHE A 98 2.83 2.23 -4.22
C PHE A 98 1.47 2.84 -3.91
N ALA A 99 0.39 2.25 -4.41
CA ALA A 99 -0.95 2.73 -4.13
C ALA A 99 -1.91 1.63 -3.71
N TYR A 100 -2.82 2.00 -2.82
CA TYR A 100 -4.00 1.22 -2.50
C TYR A 100 -5.23 1.98 -2.99
N GLN A 101 -6.06 1.32 -3.78
CA GLN A 101 -7.34 1.84 -4.28
C GLN A 101 -8.34 0.70 -4.22
N ILE A 102 -9.35 0.81 -3.36
CA ILE A 102 -10.26 -0.29 -3.05
C ILE A 102 -11.08 -0.73 -4.27
N GLU A 103 -11.42 0.21 -5.16
CA GLU A 103 -12.19 0.02 -6.39
C GLU A 103 -11.44 -0.87 -7.40
N ASN A 104 -10.11 -0.76 -7.40
CA ASN A 104 -9.22 -1.46 -8.33
C ASN A 104 -8.58 -2.71 -7.69
N TYR A 105 -8.92 -3.03 -6.44
CA TYR A 105 -8.31 -4.13 -5.71
C TYR A 105 -8.80 -5.48 -6.21
N ILE A 106 -10.13 -5.70 -6.23
CA ILE A 106 -10.76 -6.90 -6.79
C ILE A 106 -11.50 -6.51 -8.05
N LYS A 107 -10.99 -6.95 -9.21
CA LYS A 107 -11.77 -6.89 -10.44
C LYS A 107 -13.00 -7.78 -10.26
N LYS A 108 -14.20 -7.20 -10.37
CA LYS A 108 -15.44 -7.96 -10.44
C LYS A 108 -15.30 -8.95 -11.60
N ARG A 109 -15.26 -10.24 -11.28
CA ARG A 109 -15.07 -11.27 -12.31
C ARG A 109 -16.40 -11.49 -13.02
N ASP A 110 -16.36 -11.54 -14.34
CA ASP A 110 -17.57 -11.69 -15.14
C ASP A 110 -18.32 -12.99 -14.85
N TRP A 111 -17.66 -14.03 -14.36
CA TRP A 111 -18.33 -15.29 -14.02
C TRP A 111 -19.06 -15.27 -12.68
N ASN A 112 -18.85 -14.25 -11.83
CA ASN A 112 -19.57 -14.10 -10.57
C ASN A 112 -20.87 -13.30 -10.78
N ASN A 113 -21.66 -13.71 -11.76
CA ASN A 113 -23.03 -13.25 -11.98
C ASN A 113 -23.88 -14.40 -12.53
N SER A 114 -25.20 -14.26 -12.45
CA SER A 114 -26.14 -15.30 -12.86
C SER A 114 -25.99 -15.72 -14.34
N ARG A 115 -25.52 -14.83 -15.22
CA ARG A 115 -25.43 -15.06 -16.67
C ARG A 115 -24.45 -16.20 -17.02
N PHE A 116 -23.40 -16.40 -16.24
CA PHE A 116 -22.38 -17.43 -16.47
C PHE A 116 -22.40 -18.53 -15.41
N TRP A 117 -23.41 -18.55 -14.53
CA TRP A 117 -23.60 -19.61 -13.56
C TRP A 117 -24.24 -20.83 -14.22
N ALA A 118 -23.84 -22.05 -13.84
CA ALA A 118 -24.36 -23.28 -14.46
C ALA A 118 -25.89 -23.46 -14.29
N ASN A 119 -26.49 -22.80 -13.30
CA ASN A 119 -27.94 -22.72 -13.13
C ASN A 119 -28.35 -21.27 -12.76
N PRO A 120 -28.55 -20.38 -13.75
CA PRO A 120 -28.83 -18.96 -13.51
C PRO A 120 -30.01 -18.70 -12.59
N GLU A 121 -31.02 -19.58 -12.60
CA GLU A 121 -32.23 -19.45 -11.78
C GLU A 121 -31.99 -19.71 -10.30
N GLN A 122 -30.93 -20.42 -9.93
CA GLN A 122 -30.54 -20.74 -8.55
C GLN A 122 -29.39 -19.85 -8.03
N PHE A 123 -28.88 -18.94 -8.86
CA PHE A 123 -27.85 -17.98 -8.46
C PHE A 123 -28.36 -17.15 -7.27
N ASP A 124 -27.57 -17.11 -6.19
CA ASP A 124 -27.86 -16.38 -4.94
C ASP A 124 -29.09 -16.88 -4.14
N LYS A 125 -29.62 -18.08 -4.46
CA LYS A 125 -30.80 -18.65 -3.76
C LYS A 125 -30.49 -19.78 -2.78
N SER A 126 -29.33 -20.41 -2.91
CA SER A 126 -28.93 -21.55 -2.08
C SER A 126 -27.55 -21.31 -1.47
N TRP A 127 -27.44 -21.47 -0.16
CA TRP A 127 -26.22 -21.40 0.64
C TRP A 127 -26.15 -22.66 1.52
N TRP A 128 -24.94 -23.07 1.89
CA TRP A 128 -24.65 -24.22 2.74
C TRP A 128 -24.15 -23.75 4.10
#